data_AF-A0A7W7RBF9-F1
#
_entry.id   AF-A0A7W7RBF9-F1
#
_cell.length_a   1.000
_cell.length_b   1.000
_cell.length_c   1.000
_cell.angle_alpha   90.00
_cell.angle_beta   90.00
_cell.angle_gamma   90.00
#
_symmetry.space_group_name_H-M   'P 1'
#
loop_
_entity.id
_entity.type
_entity.pdbx_description
1 polymer ?
#
loop_
_entity_poly.entity_id
_entity_poly.type
_entity_poly.pdbx_seq_one_letter_code
_entity_poly.pdbx_strand_id
1 'polypeptide(L)'
;MNDRWQLLPDGSVPQSQPVDGHRPAPGVPLTLRPVQDPRATQAGVFDPALKQHAYAYRAADPRFTDPELRTAWYAARRRAMDLLLAAIADSPWAEALVLRGSVLLRAWFGAQAREPGDLDFVVVPQEWRIEESRTTELLDGIAQAAEAASCGPVRFTATDAVSEDIWTYDRVPGRRLLLPWRADGLPGGAIQLDFVFNEPLRVPPQLVALTAAAGPSARLNAATRELSLAWKLMWLVNDAYPQGKDLYDAVLLAESTALRYQVLRDVFTDGEAWCADSPVQALTIRELANAVSVGWEHFESEYPQLAQRTGTRDEVTGGDPGEDVEEDLAQELLDRLAVALAPTFAEVAPEALAQWWTEGWLARLRPVLAEGGLPAVQDWLAKAGASFGLAHRLSTHLTEPGSLDDVELAELMLSCPAWSYWAGRIREGALTLERLLG
;
A
#
# COMPACT_ATOMS: atom_id res chain seq x y z
N MET A 1 -15.30 18.23 6.64
CA MET A 1 -14.94 16.90 7.18
C MET A 1 -14.41 17.13 8.58
N ASN A 2 -14.97 16.46 9.60
CA ASN A 2 -14.57 16.69 10.99
C ASN A 2 -13.11 16.28 11.20
N ASP A 3 -12.28 17.22 11.65
CA ASP A 3 -10.90 17.03 12.16
C ASP A 3 -10.90 16.09 13.38
N ARG A 4 -11.04 14.79 13.14
CA ARG A 4 -10.92 13.74 14.15
C ARG A 4 -9.49 13.28 14.40
N TRP A 5 -8.53 13.80 13.64
CA TRP A 5 -7.12 13.40 13.67
C TRP A 5 -6.27 14.47 14.36
N GLN A 6 -6.69 14.89 15.56
CA GLN A 6 -5.85 15.78 16.36
C GLN A 6 -4.78 14.94 17.03
N LEU A 7 -3.53 15.19 16.63
CA LEU A 7 -2.35 14.80 17.39
C LEU A 7 -2.53 15.18 18.87
N LEU A 8 -1.75 14.55 19.73
CA LEU A 8 -1.47 15.12 21.04
C LEU A 8 -1.02 16.59 20.86
N PRO A 9 -1.27 17.49 21.83
CA PRO A 9 -1.23 18.95 21.64
C PRO A 9 0.04 19.57 21.01
N ASP A 10 1.14 18.82 20.88
CA ASP A 10 2.42 19.24 20.32
C ASP A 10 2.94 18.40 19.13
N GLY A 11 2.18 17.40 18.66
CA GLY A 11 2.58 16.52 17.55
C GLY A 11 3.65 15.46 17.89
N SER A 12 4.08 15.39 19.15
CA SER A 12 5.07 14.41 19.61
C SER A 12 4.42 13.11 20.10
N VAL A 13 5.12 11.98 19.94
CA VAL A 13 4.72 10.73 20.62
C VAL A 13 5.26 10.77 22.05
N PRO A 14 4.42 10.71 23.10
CA PRO A 14 4.86 10.80 24.49
C PRO A 14 5.84 9.69 24.79
N GLN A 15 7.02 10.04 25.31
CA GLN A 15 8.05 9.06 25.63
C GLN A 15 7.64 8.07 26.72
N SER A 16 6.58 8.32 27.50
CA SER A 16 6.11 7.37 28.52
C SER A 16 5.01 6.46 27.97
N GLN A 17 5.31 5.16 27.82
CA GLN A 17 4.25 4.17 27.88
C GLN A 17 3.67 4.16 29.31
N PRO A 18 2.37 3.88 29.49
CA PRO A 18 1.87 3.50 30.81
C PRO A 18 2.69 2.31 31.30
N VAL A 19 3.27 2.47 32.49
CA VAL A 19 4.04 1.44 33.18
C VAL A 19 3.15 0.19 33.32
N ASP A 20 3.70 -0.99 32.99
CA ASP A 20 3.11 -2.32 33.15
C ASP A 20 1.89 -2.67 32.29
N GLY A 21 2.08 -3.26 31.10
CA GLY A 21 1.07 -4.15 30.46
C GLY A 21 -0.34 -3.58 30.22
N HIS A 22 -0.55 -2.28 30.41
CA HIS A 22 -1.84 -1.64 30.22
C HIS A 22 -2.11 -1.51 28.73
N ARG A 23 -3.30 -1.93 28.30
CA ARG A 23 -3.79 -1.66 26.95
C ARG A 23 -3.64 -0.15 26.68
N PRO A 24 -3.19 0.25 25.48
CA PRO A 24 -3.17 1.65 25.09
C PRO A 24 -4.56 2.28 25.30
N ALA A 25 -4.58 3.60 25.48
CA ALA A 25 -5.83 4.33 25.61
C ALA A 25 -6.79 3.97 24.46
N PRO A 26 -8.11 3.92 24.68
CA PRO A 26 -9.06 3.57 23.63
C PRO A 26 -8.84 4.39 22.36
N GLY A 27 -8.70 3.71 21.22
CA GLY A 27 -8.46 4.36 19.93
C GLY A 27 -6.99 4.66 19.61
N VAL A 28 -6.04 4.29 20.47
CA VAL A 28 -4.58 4.34 20.18
C VAL A 28 -4.09 2.97 19.71
N PRO A 29 -3.37 2.87 18.59
CA PRO A 29 -2.80 1.62 18.08
C PRO A 29 -1.85 0.92 19.06
N LEU A 30 -1.90 -0.41 19.14
CA LEU A 30 -0.96 -1.21 19.93
C LEU A 30 0.50 -1.06 19.47
N THR A 31 0.68 -0.76 18.18
CA THR A 31 1.98 -0.56 17.55
C THR A 31 2.54 0.86 17.71
N LEU A 32 1.81 1.79 18.36
CA LEU A 32 2.36 3.09 18.73
C LEU A 32 3.28 2.94 19.96
N ARG A 33 4.50 2.47 19.73
CA ARG A 33 5.51 2.25 20.77
C ARG A 33 6.73 3.16 20.58
N PRO A 34 6.87 4.24 21.36
CA PRO A 34 8.02 5.13 21.28
C PRO A 34 9.25 4.50 21.93
N VAL A 35 10.42 4.86 21.40
CA VAL A 35 11.74 4.57 21.97
C VAL A 35 11.85 5.21 23.35
N GLN A 36 12.09 4.37 24.36
CA GLN A 36 12.22 4.77 25.76
C GLN A 36 13.64 5.27 26.05
N ASP A 37 14.06 6.37 25.42
CA ASP A 37 15.36 6.99 25.65
C ASP A 37 15.25 8.53 25.57
N PRO A 38 15.70 9.28 26.60
CA PRO A 38 15.58 10.74 26.61
C PRO A 38 16.40 11.44 25.52
N ARG A 39 17.37 10.77 24.90
CA ARG A 39 18.15 11.29 23.77
C ARG A 39 17.37 11.26 22.45
N ALA A 40 16.28 10.50 22.38
CA ALA A 40 15.49 10.25 21.17
C ALA A 40 14.20 11.07 21.15
N THR A 41 13.92 11.82 20.08
CA THR A 41 12.60 12.44 19.86
C THR A 41 11.88 11.80 18.69
N GLN A 42 10.59 11.51 18.81
CA GLN A 42 9.80 10.88 17.74
C GLN A 42 8.53 11.69 17.46
N ALA A 43 8.28 11.96 16.18
CA ALA A 43 7.03 12.51 15.70
C ALA A 43 6.01 11.38 15.47
N GLY A 44 4.72 11.71 15.64
CA GLY A 44 3.65 10.85 15.15
C GLY A 44 3.48 11.02 13.65
N VAL A 45 3.44 9.92 12.90
CA VAL A 45 3.18 9.92 11.46
C VAL A 45 1.85 9.25 11.20
N PHE A 46 0.96 9.95 10.49
CA PHE A 46 -0.32 9.38 10.10
C PHE A 46 -0.08 8.15 9.24
N ASP A 47 -0.78 7.06 9.57
CA ASP A 47 -0.69 5.79 8.87
C ASP A 47 -2.09 5.38 8.42
N PRO A 48 -2.39 5.46 7.10
CA PRO A 48 -3.67 5.04 6.54
C PRO A 48 -4.06 3.60 6.92
N ALA A 49 -3.08 2.71 7.15
CA ALA A 49 -3.36 1.31 7.50
C ALA A 49 -3.92 1.14 8.93
N LEU A 50 -3.94 2.21 9.72
CA LEU A 50 -4.45 2.25 11.10
C LEU A 50 -5.76 3.04 11.24
N LYS A 51 -6.45 3.39 10.15
CA LYS A 51 -7.68 4.22 10.16
C LYS A 51 -8.82 3.68 11.02
N GLN A 52 -8.83 2.38 11.34
CA GLN A 52 -9.74 1.79 12.30
C GLN A 52 -9.56 2.34 13.73
N HIS A 53 -8.42 2.96 14.01
CA HIS A 53 -8.12 3.66 15.26
C HIS A 53 -8.42 5.16 15.12
N ALA A 54 -8.95 5.77 16.18
CA ALA A 54 -9.19 7.22 16.21
C ALA A 54 -7.87 8.04 16.15
N TYR A 55 -6.76 7.44 16.56
CA TYR A 55 -5.42 8.02 16.49
C TYR A 55 -4.53 7.16 15.59
N ALA A 56 -4.85 7.11 14.29
CA ALA A 56 -4.16 6.33 13.26
C ALA A 56 -2.73 6.81 12.98
N TYR A 57 -1.86 6.73 14.00
CA TYR A 57 -0.48 7.19 13.97
C TYR A 57 0.48 6.06 14.34
N ARG A 58 1.64 6.05 13.69
CA ARG A 58 2.83 5.30 14.11
C ARG A 58 3.91 6.25 14.61
N ALA A 59 4.87 5.73 15.37
CA ALA A 59 6.07 6.49 15.71
C ALA A 59 7.02 6.53 14.50
N ALA A 60 7.50 7.73 14.13
CA ALA A 60 8.60 7.88 13.18
C ALA A 60 9.91 7.29 13.72
N ASP A 61 10.92 7.12 12.87
CA ASP A 61 12.27 6.88 13.36
C ASP A 61 12.70 8.04 14.31
N PRO A 62 13.41 7.74 15.42
CA PRO A 62 13.90 8.74 16.35
C PRO A 62 14.87 9.73 15.69
N ARG A 63 14.68 11.00 16.04
CA ARG A 63 15.58 12.10 15.72
C ARG A 63 16.52 12.32 16.90
N PHE A 64 17.78 12.60 16.58
CA PHE A 64 18.85 12.85 17.54
C PHE A 64 19.50 14.19 17.22
N THR A 65 19.76 14.99 18.25
CA THR A 65 20.53 16.24 18.14
C THR A 65 22.01 15.97 17.89
N ASP A 66 22.53 14.88 18.46
CA ASP A 66 23.91 14.41 18.26
C ASP A 66 24.09 13.67 16.91
N PRO A 67 24.91 14.19 15.98
CA PRO A 67 25.15 13.56 14.68
C PRO A 67 25.84 12.19 14.74
N GLU A 68 26.71 11.95 15.72
CA GLU A 68 27.42 10.66 15.88
C GLU A 68 26.44 9.59 16.36
N LEU A 69 25.64 9.92 17.37
CA LEU A 69 24.56 9.07 17.87
C LEU A 69 23.56 8.73 16.76
N ARG A 70 23.16 9.74 15.96
CA ARG A 70 22.28 9.54 14.80
C ARG A 70 22.86 8.52 13.83
N THR A 71 24.13 8.70 13.47
CA THR A 71 24.82 7.81 12.51
C THR A 71 24.92 6.39 13.04
N ALA A 72 25.30 6.23 14.31
CA ALA A 72 25.40 4.93 14.96
C ALA A 72 24.04 4.23 15.07
N TRP A 73 22.98 4.96 15.40
CA TRP A 73 21.62 4.42 15.50
C TRP A 73 21.10 3.93 14.14
N TYR A 74 21.25 4.71 13.06
CA TYR A 74 20.84 4.26 11.72
C TYR A 74 21.65 3.05 11.23
N ALA A 75 22.95 2.96 11.58
CA ALA A 75 23.75 1.78 11.29
C ALA A 75 23.25 0.54 12.05
N ALA A 76 22.88 0.70 13.33
CA ALA A 76 22.29 -0.38 14.13
C ALA A 76 20.92 -0.81 13.59
N ARG A 77 20.05 0.13 13.19
CA ARG A 77 18.76 -0.17 12.56
C ARG A 77 18.91 -0.94 11.26
N ARG A 78 19.84 -0.55 10.39
CA ARG A 78 20.13 -1.30 9.14
C ARG A 78 20.63 -2.71 9.43
N ARG A 79 21.52 -2.87 10.42
CA ARG A 79 21.96 -4.20 10.88
C ARG A 79 20.79 -5.03 11.40
N ALA A 80 19.87 -4.43 12.17
CA ALA A 80 18.65 -5.10 12.63
C ALA A 80 17.80 -5.59 11.45
N MET A 81 17.54 -4.70 10.48
CA MET A 81 16.79 -5.04 9.27
C MET A 81 17.43 -6.22 8.51
N ASP A 82 18.74 -6.17 8.28
CA ASP A 82 19.45 -7.22 7.56
C ASP A 82 19.43 -8.57 8.33
N LEU A 83 19.59 -8.53 9.67
CA LEU A 83 19.49 -9.74 10.50
C LEU A 83 18.10 -10.37 10.42
N LEU A 84 17.06 -9.55 10.46
CA LEU A 84 15.69 -10.00 10.36
C LEU A 84 15.36 -10.59 8.98
N LEU A 85 15.82 -9.96 7.90
CA LEU A 85 15.66 -10.48 6.54
C LEU A 85 16.35 -11.85 6.38
N ALA A 86 17.56 -12.01 6.92
CA ALA A 86 18.24 -13.30 6.91
C ALA A 86 17.53 -14.35 7.78
N ALA A 87 17.07 -13.96 8.97
CA ALA A 87 16.31 -14.85 9.86
C ALA A 87 15.02 -15.35 9.20
N ILE A 88 14.30 -14.47 8.47
CA ILE A 88 13.11 -14.85 7.71
C ILE A 88 13.48 -15.80 6.57
N ALA A 89 14.56 -15.51 5.83
CA ALA A 89 15.01 -16.34 4.71
C ALA A 89 15.43 -17.75 5.14
N ASP A 90 15.99 -17.90 6.33
CA ASP A 90 16.39 -19.19 6.90
C ASP A 90 15.27 -19.88 7.70
N SER A 91 14.09 -19.25 7.80
CA SER A 91 12.94 -19.78 8.55
C SER A 91 12.06 -20.73 7.71
N PRO A 92 11.25 -21.58 8.35
CA PRO A 92 10.24 -22.39 7.65
C PRO A 92 9.18 -21.55 6.91
N TRP A 93 9.09 -20.25 7.19
CA TRP A 93 8.08 -19.34 6.63
C TRP A 93 8.52 -18.68 5.33
N ALA A 94 9.79 -18.82 4.92
CA ALA A 94 10.33 -18.14 3.74
C ALA A 94 9.53 -18.41 2.45
N GLU A 95 9.04 -19.65 2.27
CA GLU A 95 8.25 -20.03 1.09
C GLU A 95 6.83 -19.46 1.11
N ALA A 96 6.32 -19.10 2.30
CA ALA A 96 5.00 -18.49 2.48
C ALA A 96 5.01 -16.96 2.35
N LEU A 97 6.17 -16.35 2.08
CA LEU A 97 6.36 -14.91 2.12
C LEU A 97 6.95 -14.38 0.81
N VAL A 98 6.27 -13.41 0.21
CA VAL A 98 6.76 -12.66 -0.95
C VAL A 98 7.05 -11.23 -0.51
N LEU A 99 8.33 -10.89 -0.42
CA LEU A 99 8.80 -9.55 -0.09
C LEU A 99 8.32 -8.54 -1.14
N ARG A 100 7.94 -7.35 -0.69
CA ARG A 100 7.59 -6.19 -1.54
C ARG A 100 8.11 -4.91 -0.90
N GLY A 101 7.75 -3.77 -1.49
CA GLY A 101 7.94 -2.47 -0.86
C GLY A 101 9.37 -1.96 -0.87
N SER A 102 9.68 -1.12 0.12
CA SER A 102 10.83 -0.21 0.09
C SER A 102 12.20 -0.91 0.12
N VAL A 103 12.29 -2.09 0.74
CA VAL A 103 13.53 -2.91 0.73
C VAL A 103 13.93 -3.33 -0.69
N LEU A 104 12.96 -3.72 -1.53
CA LEU A 104 13.26 -4.09 -2.92
C LEU A 104 13.71 -2.89 -3.74
N LEU A 105 13.07 -1.74 -3.55
CA LEU A 105 13.48 -0.49 -4.20
C LEU A 105 14.92 -0.15 -3.84
N ARG A 106 15.29 -0.30 -2.55
CA ARG A 106 16.66 -0.09 -2.10
C ARG A 106 17.65 -1.08 -2.73
N ALA A 107 17.27 -2.35 -2.86
CA ALA A 107 18.10 -3.35 -3.52
C ALA A 107 18.29 -3.06 -5.03
N TRP A 108 17.29 -2.47 -5.68
CA TRP A 108 17.31 -2.18 -7.12
C TRP A 108 18.00 -0.86 -7.47
N PHE A 109 17.81 0.18 -6.67
CA PHE A 109 18.20 1.56 -7.02
C PHE A 109 19.25 2.15 -6.07
N GLY A 110 19.64 1.42 -5.03
CA GLY A 110 20.65 1.87 -4.08
C GLY A 110 20.31 3.25 -3.51
N ALA A 111 21.25 4.19 -3.60
CA ALA A 111 21.13 5.54 -3.05
C ALA A 111 20.01 6.40 -3.64
N GLN A 112 19.48 6.03 -4.82
CA GLN A 112 18.35 6.75 -5.42
C GLN A 112 17.02 6.38 -4.74
N ALA A 113 16.89 5.14 -4.24
CA ALA A 113 15.73 4.79 -3.43
C ALA A 113 15.84 5.39 -2.02
N ARG A 114 14.67 5.77 -1.49
CA ARG A 114 14.51 6.15 -0.07
C ARG A 114 14.94 5.02 0.87
N GLU A 115 15.31 5.42 2.09
CA GLU A 115 15.65 4.45 3.13
C GLU A 115 14.39 3.62 3.49
N PRO A 116 14.50 2.27 3.57
CA PRO A 116 13.38 1.43 3.95
C PRO A 116 12.86 1.70 5.36
N GLY A 117 11.55 1.90 5.47
CA GLY A 117 10.85 2.18 6.74
C GLY A 117 10.39 0.91 7.47
N ASP A 118 10.11 -0.14 6.71
CA ASP A 118 9.36 -1.33 7.10
C ASP A 118 9.75 -2.52 6.21
N LEU A 119 9.30 -3.72 6.62
CA LEU A 119 9.30 -4.92 5.80
C LEU A 119 7.88 -5.25 5.36
N ASP A 120 7.61 -5.24 4.07
CA ASP A 120 6.30 -5.59 3.54
C ASP A 120 6.30 -6.98 2.91
N PHE A 121 5.31 -7.80 3.24
CA PHE A 121 5.14 -9.14 2.68
C PHE A 121 3.71 -9.38 2.17
N VAL A 122 3.61 -10.06 1.04
CA VAL A 122 2.38 -10.78 0.67
C VAL A 122 2.52 -12.22 1.18
N VAL A 123 1.51 -12.68 1.91
CA VAL A 123 1.42 -14.06 2.38
C VAL A 123 0.86 -14.95 1.27
N VAL A 124 1.53 -16.07 1.00
CA VAL A 124 1.14 -17.06 0.01
C VAL A 124 0.98 -18.45 0.64
N PRO A 125 0.09 -19.32 0.12
CA PRO A 125 -0.74 -19.11 -1.06
C PRO A 125 -1.92 -18.15 -0.81
N GLN A 126 -2.54 -17.64 -1.87
CA GLN A 126 -3.56 -16.57 -1.81
C GLN A 126 -4.74 -16.95 -0.89
N GLU A 127 -5.10 -18.22 -0.82
CA GLU A 127 -6.18 -18.72 0.03
C GLU A 127 -5.86 -18.70 1.53
N TRP A 128 -4.63 -18.36 1.94
CA TRP A 128 -4.28 -18.18 3.34
C TRP A 128 -5.04 -17.01 3.94
N ARG A 129 -5.93 -17.32 4.89
CA ARG A 129 -6.75 -16.34 5.59
C ARG A 129 -6.10 -15.84 6.87
N ILE A 130 -6.28 -14.56 7.14
CA ILE A 130 -5.72 -13.88 8.31
C ILE A 130 -6.18 -14.50 9.65
N GLU A 131 -7.36 -15.14 9.68
CA GLU A 131 -7.94 -15.73 10.90
C GLU A 131 -7.38 -17.13 11.26
N GLU A 132 -6.57 -17.74 10.38
CA GLU A 132 -6.07 -19.10 10.61
C GLU A 132 -5.00 -19.15 11.73
N SER A 133 -4.94 -20.26 12.48
CA SER A 133 -3.98 -20.44 13.57
C SER A 133 -2.53 -20.35 13.10
N ARG A 134 -2.25 -20.85 11.89
CA ARG A 134 -0.93 -20.75 11.25
C ARG A 134 -0.44 -19.31 11.07
N THR A 135 -1.34 -18.32 11.06
CA THR A 135 -0.95 -16.90 11.01
C THR A 135 -0.26 -16.47 12.30
N THR A 136 -0.78 -16.87 13.46
CA THR A 136 -0.12 -16.60 14.75
C THR A 136 1.21 -17.33 14.85
N GLU A 137 1.25 -18.60 14.42
CA GLU A 137 2.48 -19.39 14.37
C GLU A 137 3.56 -18.75 13.48
N LEU A 138 3.16 -18.15 12.35
CA LEU A 138 4.06 -17.41 11.46
C LEU A 138 4.67 -16.19 12.16
N LEU A 139 3.85 -15.36 12.81
CA LEU A 139 4.34 -14.14 13.47
C LEU A 139 5.24 -14.45 14.66
N ASP A 140 4.83 -15.40 15.51
CA ASP A 140 5.62 -15.85 16.65
C ASP A 140 6.92 -16.51 16.19
N GLY A 141 6.86 -17.32 15.13
CA GLY A 141 8.02 -17.99 14.55
C GLY A 141 9.03 -17.00 13.95
N ILE A 142 8.59 -15.94 13.29
CA ILE A 142 9.47 -14.86 12.79
C ILE A 142 10.14 -14.12 13.95
N ALA A 143 9.39 -13.77 15.00
CA ALA A 143 9.94 -13.11 16.18
C ALA A 143 11.00 -13.98 16.87
N GLN A 144 10.73 -15.28 17.03
CA GLN A 144 11.68 -16.26 17.59
C GLN A 144 12.91 -16.45 16.70
N ALA A 145 12.75 -16.53 15.38
CA ALA A 145 13.86 -16.63 14.44
C ALA A 145 14.77 -15.40 14.51
N ALA A 146 14.19 -14.20 14.60
CA ALA A 146 14.94 -12.96 14.76
C ALA A 146 15.70 -12.90 16.10
N GLU A 147 15.07 -13.31 17.20
CA GLU A 147 15.74 -13.43 18.50
C GLU A 147 16.93 -14.40 18.43
N ALA A 148 16.74 -15.58 17.84
CA ALA A 148 17.82 -16.57 17.64
C ALA A 148 18.95 -16.05 16.73
N ALA A 149 18.63 -15.23 15.73
CA ALA A 149 19.60 -14.62 14.83
C ALA A 149 20.35 -13.41 15.43
N SER A 150 19.94 -12.94 16.62
CA SER A 150 20.58 -11.81 17.31
C SER A 150 22.07 -12.05 17.47
N CYS A 151 22.89 -11.20 16.88
CA CYS A 151 24.34 -11.32 16.94
C CYS A 151 25.03 -9.95 16.92
N GLY A 152 26.19 -9.88 17.58
CA GLY A 152 26.92 -8.63 17.75
C GLY A 152 26.16 -7.63 18.63
N PRO A 153 26.14 -6.33 18.28
CA PRO A 153 25.58 -5.29 19.14
C PRO A 153 24.05 -5.23 19.09
N VAL A 154 23.39 -5.84 18.09
CA VAL A 154 21.92 -5.78 17.93
C VAL A 154 21.29 -7.05 18.47
N ARG A 155 20.26 -6.90 19.31
CA ARG A 155 19.43 -8.02 19.79
C ARG A 155 17.94 -7.72 19.68
N PHE A 156 17.17 -8.72 19.28
CA PHE A 156 15.72 -8.72 19.32
C PHE A 156 15.21 -9.35 20.62
N THR A 157 13.95 -9.10 20.93
CA THR A 157 13.25 -9.74 22.06
C THR A 157 11.88 -10.19 21.60
N ALA A 158 11.73 -11.50 21.37
CA ALA A 158 10.53 -12.06 20.76
C ALA A 158 9.28 -11.84 21.65
N THR A 159 9.45 -11.94 22.96
CA THR A 159 8.36 -11.76 23.95
C THR A 159 7.83 -10.33 24.00
N ASP A 160 8.60 -9.36 23.53
CA ASP A 160 8.22 -7.94 23.51
C ASP A 160 7.54 -7.54 22.19
N ALA A 161 7.48 -8.46 21.22
CA ALA A 161 6.83 -8.23 19.94
C ALA A 161 5.33 -8.00 20.11
N VAL A 162 4.78 -7.13 19.28
CA VAL A 162 3.35 -6.81 19.29
C VAL A 162 2.79 -6.91 17.89
N SER A 163 1.65 -7.57 17.76
CA SER A 163 0.92 -7.60 16.50
C SER A 163 -0.44 -6.92 16.60
N GLU A 164 -0.87 -6.28 15.52
CA GLU A 164 -2.20 -5.68 15.39
C GLU A 164 -2.74 -5.86 13.97
N ASP A 165 -4.05 -5.93 13.83
CA ASP A 165 -4.70 -5.94 12.53
C ASP A 165 -4.55 -4.57 11.87
N ILE A 166 -4.25 -4.58 10.57
CA ILE A 166 -4.14 -3.40 9.73
C ILE A 166 -4.98 -3.58 8.47
N TRP A 167 -5.43 -2.48 7.90
CA TRP A 167 -6.14 -2.48 6.61
C TRP A 167 -5.31 -1.77 5.57
N THR A 168 -4.56 -2.54 4.79
CA THR A 168 -3.63 -2.01 3.80
C THR A 168 -4.42 -1.48 2.59
N TYR A 169 -4.48 -0.15 2.47
CA TYR A 169 -5.19 0.58 1.41
C TYR A 169 -6.69 0.27 1.34
N ASP A 170 -7.33 0.04 2.50
CA ASP A 170 -8.76 -0.24 2.67
C ASP A 170 -9.31 -1.44 1.85
N ARG A 171 -8.42 -2.32 1.34
CA ARG A 171 -8.80 -3.36 0.37
C ARG A 171 -8.60 -4.79 0.87
N VAL A 172 -7.46 -5.06 1.49
CA VAL A 172 -7.08 -6.43 1.88
C VAL A 172 -6.73 -6.49 3.37
N PRO A 173 -7.10 -7.59 4.05
CA PRO A 173 -6.75 -7.77 5.45
C PRO A 173 -5.24 -7.89 5.60
N GLY A 174 -4.70 -7.23 6.62
CA GLY A 174 -3.30 -7.30 6.96
C GLY A 174 -3.05 -7.46 8.45
N ARG A 175 -1.84 -7.90 8.79
CA ARG A 175 -1.35 -7.95 10.16
C ARG A 175 0.01 -7.29 10.23
N ARG A 176 0.15 -6.34 11.15
CA ARG A 176 1.44 -5.70 11.46
C ARG A 176 2.07 -6.40 12.63
N LEU A 177 3.36 -6.67 12.55
CA LEU A 177 4.22 -7.10 13.66
C LEU A 177 5.25 -6.00 13.91
N LEU A 178 5.25 -5.46 15.12
CA LEU A 178 6.29 -4.56 15.60
C LEU A 178 7.26 -5.36 16.46
N LEU A 179 8.50 -5.50 15.99
CA LEU A 179 9.53 -6.29 16.66
C LEU A 179 10.61 -5.37 17.25
N PRO A 180 10.68 -5.22 18.58
CA PRO A 180 11.67 -4.39 19.24
C PRO A 180 13.09 -4.94 19.09
N TRP A 181 14.05 -4.03 18.96
CA TRP A 181 15.48 -4.32 19.02
C TRP A 181 16.20 -3.37 19.96
N ARG A 182 17.31 -3.84 20.51
CA ARG A 182 18.22 -3.06 21.35
C ARG A 182 19.61 -3.11 20.76
N ALA A 183 20.39 -2.05 21.01
CA ALA A 183 21.82 -2.07 20.74
C ALA A 183 22.64 -1.45 21.87
N ASP A 184 23.78 -2.08 22.18
CA ASP A 184 24.62 -1.66 23.31
C ASP A 184 25.02 -0.18 23.19
N GLY A 185 24.71 0.62 24.22
CA GLY A 185 25.03 2.05 24.29
C GLY A 185 24.14 2.98 23.44
N LEU A 186 23.25 2.42 22.61
CA LEU A 186 22.36 3.17 21.74
C LEU A 186 20.90 3.13 22.24
N PRO A 187 20.11 4.18 21.96
CA PRO A 187 18.66 4.09 22.01
C PRO A 187 18.20 2.87 21.19
N GLY A 188 17.26 2.09 21.73
CA GLY A 188 16.67 0.97 20.99
C GLY A 188 15.81 1.43 19.81
N GLY A 189 15.09 0.49 19.22
CA GLY A 189 14.12 0.76 18.17
C GLY A 189 13.16 -0.40 17.98
N ALA A 190 12.38 -0.35 16.91
CA ALA A 190 11.60 -1.47 16.45
C ALA A 190 11.66 -1.57 14.93
N ILE A 191 11.55 -2.78 14.40
CA ILE A 191 11.29 -3.01 12.98
C ILE A 191 9.82 -3.35 12.83
N GLN A 192 9.15 -2.65 11.92
CA GLN A 192 7.79 -2.94 11.51
C GLN A 192 7.80 -3.95 10.37
N LEU A 193 6.97 -4.98 10.47
CA LEU A 193 6.70 -5.94 9.41
C LEU A 193 5.20 -5.95 9.12
N ASP A 194 4.82 -5.73 7.87
CA ASP A 194 3.42 -5.74 7.43
C ASP A 194 3.18 -6.97 6.54
N PHE A 195 2.18 -7.76 6.91
CA PHE A 195 1.78 -8.97 6.21
C PHE A 195 0.41 -8.75 5.60
N VAL A 196 0.30 -8.86 4.29
CA VAL A 196 -0.96 -8.74 3.55
C VAL A 196 -1.44 -10.12 3.13
N PHE A 197 -2.71 -10.41 3.41
CA PHE A 197 -3.34 -11.70 3.12
C PHE A 197 -4.29 -11.59 1.93
N ASN A 198 -4.51 -12.71 1.25
CA ASN A 198 -5.43 -12.83 0.12
C ASN A 198 -5.12 -11.94 -1.09
N GLU A 199 -3.95 -11.30 -1.12
CA GLU A 199 -3.51 -10.46 -2.22
C GLU A 199 -3.08 -11.29 -3.43
N PRO A 200 -3.71 -11.10 -4.60
CA PRO A 200 -3.33 -11.85 -5.80
C PRO A 200 -2.00 -11.36 -6.38
N LEU A 201 -1.09 -12.30 -6.64
CA LEU A 201 0.16 -12.01 -7.34
C LEU A 201 -0.06 -12.15 -8.86
N ARG A 202 -0.38 -11.02 -9.51
CA ARG A 202 -0.64 -10.96 -10.98
C ARG A 202 0.58 -11.27 -11.85
N VAL A 203 1.76 -11.25 -11.25
CA VAL A 203 3.01 -11.73 -11.84
C VAL A 203 3.64 -12.68 -10.83
N PRO A 204 4.12 -13.87 -11.24
CA PRO A 204 4.80 -14.80 -10.34
C PRO A 204 5.95 -14.12 -9.59
N PRO A 205 6.16 -14.45 -8.30
CA PRO A 205 7.30 -13.93 -7.56
C PRO A 205 8.62 -14.45 -8.13
N GLN A 206 9.70 -13.72 -7.87
CA GLN A 206 11.05 -14.08 -8.25
C GLN A 206 11.95 -14.13 -7.02
N LEU A 207 12.93 -15.05 -7.02
CA LEU A 207 13.90 -15.14 -5.94
C LEU A 207 14.94 -14.02 -6.09
N VAL A 208 14.98 -13.09 -5.13
CA VAL A 208 15.88 -11.93 -5.13
C VAL A 208 16.95 -12.09 -4.07
N ALA A 209 18.21 -11.81 -4.43
CA ALA A 209 19.30 -11.68 -3.48
C ALA A 209 19.32 -10.26 -2.90
N LEU A 210 19.25 -10.17 -1.58
CA LEU A 210 19.32 -8.94 -0.81
C LEU A 210 20.72 -8.83 -0.22
N THR A 211 21.54 -7.95 -0.80
CA THR A 211 22.87 -7.67 -0.28
C THR A 211 22.75 -6.83 0.97
N ALA A 212 23.25 -7.35 2.09
CA ALA A 212 23.21 -6.66 3.36
C ALA A 212 24.05 -5.37 3.33
N ALA A 213 23.57 -4.32 3.97
CA ALA A 213 24.35 -3.10 4.16
C ALA A 213 25.31 -3.23 5.35
N ALA A 214 24.90 -3.98 6.38
CA ALA A 214 25.64 -4.19 7.62
C ALA A 214 25.51 -5.63 8.16
N GLY A 215 24.61 -6.45 7.61
CA GLY A 215 24.19 -7.79 8.05
C GLY A 215 24.73 -9.01 7.28
N PRO A 216 24.13 -10.19 7.50
CA PRO A 216 24.13 -11.29 6.53
C PRO A 216 23.19 -10.97 5.35
N SER A 217 23.58 -11.38 4.15
CA SER A 217 22.71 -11.27 2.96
C SER A 217 21.60 -12.31 3.00
N ALA A 218 20.46 -12.02 2.39
CA ALA A 218 19.30 -12.90 2.36
C ALA A 218 18.88 -13.23 0.92
N ARG A 219 18.16 -14.34 0.73
CA ARG A 219 17.48 -14.65 -0.54
C ARG A 219 16.02 -14.96 -0.25
N LEU A 220 15.12 -14.16 -0.82
CA LEU A 220 13.69 -14.25 -0.56
C LEU A 220 12.90 -14.21 -1.86
N ASN A 221 11.76 -14.90 -1.89
CA ASN A 221 10.76 -14.66 -2.91
C ASN A 221 10.31 -13.20 -2.80
N ALA A 222 10.19 -12.53 -3.94
CA ALA A 222 9.91 -11.10 -4.00
C ALA A 222 9.04 -10.76 -5.21
N ALA A 223 8.26 -9.69 -5.07
CA ALA A 223 7.53 -9.10 -6.17
C ALA A 223 8.48 -8.60 -7.27
N THR A 224 8.03 -8.68 -8.52
CA THR A 224 8.77 -8.11 -9.65
C THR A 224 8.68 -6.58 -9.63
N ARG A 225 9.59 -5.90 -10.34
CA ARG A 225 9.49 -4.44 -10.54
C ARG A 225 8.17 -4.06 -11.21
N GLU A 226 7.75 -4.84 -12.20
CA GLU A 226 6.50 -4.64 -12.92
C GLU A 226 5.28 -4.71 -11.98
N LEU A 227 5.17 -5.75 -11.16
CA LEU A 227 4.06 -5.87 -10.20
C LEU A 227 4.12 -4.76 -9.13
N SER A 228 5.33 -4.40 -8.68
CA SER A 228 5.52 -3.28 -7.74
C SER A 228 5.02 -1.97 -8.34
N LEU A 229 5.29 -1.70 -9.61
CA LEU A 229 4.81 -0.51 -10.31
C LEU A 229 3.29 -0.51 -10.46
N ALA A 230 2.70 -1.64 -10.87
CA ALA A 230 1.26 -1.77 -10.97
C ALA A 230 0.55 -1.48 -9.63
N TRP A 231 1.09 -1.98 -8.50
CA TRP A 231 0.57 -1.66 -7.18
C TRP A 231 0.73 -0.20 -6.80
N LYS A 232 1.87 0.43 -7.09
CA LYS A 232 2.08 1.87 -6.81
C LYS A 232 1.06 2.73 -7.56
N LEU A 233 0.79 2.41 -8.83
CA LEU A 233 -0.24 3.10 -9.62
C LEU A 233 -1.64 2.85 -9.06
N MET A 234 -1.96 1.61 -8.67
CA MET A 234 -3.23 1.31 -8.02
C MET A 234 -3.42 2.12 -6.73
N TRP A 235 -2.41 2.24 -5.89
CA TRP A 235 -2.49 3.03 -4.65
C TRP A 235 -2.66 4.52 -4.91
N LEU A 236 -1.92 5.07 -5.88
CA LEU A 236 -2.04 6.48 -6.23
C LEU A 236 -3.43 6.83 -6.77
N VAL A 237 -4.06 5.92 -7.52
CA VAL A 237 -5.37 6.16 -8.15
C VAL A 237 -6.54 5.84 -7.21
N ASN A 238 -6.45 4.78 -6.41
CA ASN A 238 -7.61 4.27 -5.65
C ASN A 238 -7.59 4.62 -4.16
N ASP A 239 -6.43 4.90 -3.55
CA ASP A 239 -6.43 5.23 -2.12
C ASP A 239 -7.05 6.63 -1.91
N ALA A 240 -7.87 6.75 -0.87
CA ALA A 240 -8.35 8.04 -0.39
C ALA A 240 -7.22 8.94 0.16
N TYR A 241 -6.03 8.39 0.42
CA TYR A 241 -4.87 9.08 0.98
C TYR A 241 -3.57 8.72 0.24
N PRO A 242 -3.45 9.06 -1.06
CA PRO A 242 -2.25 8.75 -1.83
C PRO A 242 -1.03 9.47 -1.22
N GLN A 243 0.10 8.76 -1.13
CA GLN A 243 1.29 9.26 -0.44
C GLN A 243 2.37 9.71 -1.44
N GLY A 244 3.09 10.80 -1.13
CA GLY A 244 4.19 11.28 -1.98
C GLY A 244 5.30 10.25 -2.19
N LYS A 245 5.55 9.38 -1.19
CA LYS A 245 6.49 8.26 -1.32
C LYS A 245 6.10 7.27 -2.42
N ASP A 246 4.79 7.07 -2.65
CA ASP A 246 4.31 6.14 -3.66
C ASP A 246 4.48 6.73 -5.07
N LEU A 247 4.33 8.05 -5.24
CA LEU A 247 4.65 8.75 -6.48
C LEU A 247 6.15 8.66 -6.79
N TYR A 248 7.00 8.96 -5.81
CA TYR A 248 8.45 8.87 -5.98
C TYR A 248 8.89 7.45 -6.37
N ASP A 249 8.40 6.44 -5.65
CA ASP A 249 8.69 5.03 -5.92
C ASP A 249 8.18 4.60 -7.31
N ALA A 250 7.00 5.09 -7.74
CA ALA A 250 6.42 4.80 -9.06
C ALA A 250 7.28 5.35 -10.20
N VAL A 251 7.82 6.56 -10.06
CA VAL A 251 8.72 7.15 -11.08
C VAL A 251 9.99 6.31 -11.26
N LEU A 252 10.67 5.96 -10.15
CA LEU A 252 11.88 5.11 -10.21
C LEU A 252 11.61 3.76 -10.89
N LEU A 253 10.44 3.18 -10.62
CA LEU A 253 10.03 1.92 -11.24
C LEU A 253 9.71 2.10 -12.73
N ALA A 254 8.90 3.09 -13.09
CA ALA A 254 8.47 3.33 -14.48
C ALA A 254 9.65 3.66 -15.41
N GLU A 255 10.65 4.38 -14.91
CA GLU A 255 11.86 4.71 -15.69
C GLU A 255 12.81 3.50 -15.85
N SER A 256 12.63 2.42 -15.09
CA SER A 256 13.54 1.27 -15.07
C SER A 256 12.92 -0.07 -15.47
N THR A 257 11.60 -0.13 -15.68
CA THR A 257 10.88 -1.34 -16.07
C THR A 257 9.72 -1.00 -16.99
N ALA A 258 9.54 -1.79 -18.04
CA ALA A 258 8.28 -1.76 -18.80
C ALA A 258 7.15 -2.33 -17.94
N LEU A 259 5.98 -1.71 -18.03
CA LEU A 259 4.73 -2.21 -17.46
C LEU A 259 3.84 -2.68 -18.60
N ARG A 260 3.43 -3.94 -18.59
CA ARG A 260 2.36 -4.39 -19.50
C ARG A 260 1.04 -3.82 -19.03
N TYR A 261 0.25 -3.26 -19.95
CA TYR A 261 -1.03 -2.66 -19.61
C TYR A 261 -1.98 -3.71 -19.02
N GLN A 262 -1.90 -4.95 -19.50
CA GLN A 262 -2.63 -6.07 -18.93
C GLN A 262 -2.35 -6.27 -17.43
N VAL A 263 -1.09 -6.18 -16.98
CA VAL A 263 -0.75 -6.35 -15.56
C VAL A 263 -1.37 -5.22 -14.73
N LEU A 264 -1.34 -3.99 -15.24
CA LEU A 264 -2.00 -2.85 -14.60
C LEU A 264 -3.51 -3.10 -14.48
N ARG A 265 -4.19 -3.45 -15.57
CA ARG A 265 -5.62 -3.77 -15.56
C ARG A 265 -5.94 -4.87 -14.55
N ASP A 266 -5.20 -5.97 -14.59
CA ASP A 266 -5.48 -7.15 -13.77
C ASP A 266 -5.31 -6.85 -12.26
N VAL A 267 -4.40 -5.96 -11.86
CA VAL A 267 -4.29 -5.46 -10.47
C VAL A 267 -5.52 -4.63 -10.08
N PHE A 268 -6.04 -3.79 -10.98
CA PHE A 268 -7.26 -3.01 -10.71
C PHE A 268 -8.50 -3.87 -10.57
N THR A 269 -8.58 -5.04 -11.22
CA THR A 269 -9.71 -5.98 -11.06
C THR A 269 -9.87 -6.56 -9.64
N ASP A 270 -8.86 -6.39 -8.78
CA ASP A 270 -8.91 -6.77 -7.37
C ASP A 270 -9.35 -5.64 -6.44
N GLY A 271 -9.54 -4.43 -6.99
CA GLY A 271 -9.92 -3.22 -6.26
C GLY A 271 -11.42 -2.96 -6.20
N GLU A 272 -11.78 -1.70 -6.03
CA GLU A 272 -13.17 -1.25 -5.96
C GLU A 272 -13.86 -1.35 -7.32
N ALA A 273 -15.13 -1.78 -7.32
CA ALA A 273 -15.84 -2.08 -8.55
C ALA A 273 -15.96 -0.87 -9.49
N TRP A 274 -16.01 0.36 -8.97
CA TRP A 274 -16.09 1.58 -9.79
C TRP A 274 -14.92 1.71 -10.78
N CYS A 275 -13.78 1.06 -10.52
CA CYS A 275 -12.67 1.05 -11.48
C CYS A 275 -13.03 0.32 -12.79
N ALA A 276 -14.11 -0.46 -12.85
CA ALA A 276 -14.48 -1.25 -14.02
C ALA A 276 -14.82 -0.44 -15.28
N ASP A 277 -15.26 0.81 -15.13
CA ASP A 277 -15.55 1.70 -16.26
C ASP A 277 -14.58 2.89 -16.36
N SER A 278 -13.52 2.88 -15.56
CA SER A 278 -12.55 3.97 -15.43
C SER A 278 -11.13 3.47 -15.74
N PRO A 279 -10.78 3.24 -17.02
CA PRO A 279 -9.44 2.78 -17.39
C PRO A 279 -8.36 3.80 -17.01
N VAL A 280 -7.28 3.33 -16.40
CA VAL A 280 -6.14 4.18 -16.04
C VAL A 280 -5.37 4.59 -17.29
N GLN A 281 -5.26 5.90 -17.53
CA GLN A 281 -4.64 6.46 -18.73
C GLN A 281 -3.67 7.59 -18.36
N ALA A 282 -3.00 8.16 -19.37
CA ALA A 282 -2.13 9.32 -19.20
C ALA A 282 -2.84 10.51 -18.53
N LEU A 283 -4.12 10.74 -18.84
CA LEU A 283 -4.91 11.80 -18.19
C LEU A 283 -5.12 11.50 -16.70
N THR A 284 -5.44 10.25 -16.34
CA THR A 284 -5.56 9.80 -14.94
C THR A 284 -4.29 10.12 -14.15
N ILE A 285 -3.11 9.87 -14.72
CA ILE A 285 -1.84 10.19 -14.07
C ILE A 285 -1.67 11.69 -13.85
N ARG A 286 -2.00 12.52 -14.85
CA ARG A 286 -1.89 13.99 -14.75
C ARG A 286 -2.85 14.57 -13.70
N GLU A 287 -4.03 13.96 -13.54
CA GLU A 287 -5.05 14.39 -12.58
C GLU A 287 -4.69 14.07 -11.12
N LEU A 288 -3.69 13.21 -10.88
CA LEU A 288 -3.20 12.88 -9.54
C LEU A 288 -2.61 14.09 -8.79
N ALA A 289 -2.24 15.17 -9.47
CA ALA A 289 -1.62 16.35 -8.86
C ALA A 289 -2.44 16.88 -7.66
N ASN A 290 -3.76 16.96 -7.80
CA ASN A 290 -4.64 17.41 -6.73
C ASN A 290 -4.64 16.44 -5.54
N ALA A 291 -4.61 15.13 -5.81
CA ALA A 291 -4.69 14.11 -4.78
C ALA A 291 -3.37 13.94 -4.02
N VAL A 292 -2.23 14.00 -4.71
CA VAL A 292 -0.90 13.76 -4.13
C VAL A 292 -0.38 14.96 -3.32
N SER A 293 -0.85 16.18 -3.61
CA SER A 293 -0.44 17.41 -2.90
C SER A 293 -0.52 17.29 -1.37
N VAL A 294 -1.57 16.65 -0.83
CA VAL A 294 -1.75 16.45 0.62
C VAL A 294 -0.75 15.45 1.20
N GLY A 295 -0.35 14.44 0.43
CA GLY A 295 0.62 13.42 0.83
C GLY A 295 2.08 13.83 0.61
N TRP A 296 2.32 14.94 -0.07
CA TRP A 296 3.66 15.39 -0.44
C TRP A 296 4.43 15.97 0.75
N GLU A 297 3.79 16.79 1.58
CA GLU A 297 4.41 17.38 2.79
C GLU A 297 4.96 16.31 3.75
N HIS A 298 4.29 15.16 3.86
CA HIS A 298 4.76 14.03 4.64
C HIS A 298 6.03 13.40 4.04
N PHE A 299 6.10 13.28 2.71
CA PHE A 299 7.29 12.78 2.03
C PHE A 299 8.48 13.72 2.22
N GLU A 300 8.28 15.03 2.10
CA GLU A 300 9.35 16.03 2.33
C GLU A 300 9.86 16.00 3.78
N SER A 301 8.96 15.83 4.74
CA SER A 301 9.31 15.76 6.17
C SER A 301 10.12 14.50 6.52
N GLU A 302 9.80 13.36 5.89
CA GLU A 302 10.52 12.10 6.11
C GLU A 302 11.80 11.97 5.28
N TYR A 303 11.84 12.54 4.07
CA TYR A 303 12.93 12.37 3.11
C TYR A 303 13.38 13.70 2.45
N PRO A 304 13.79 14.72 3.25
CA PRO A 304 14.12 16.05 2.73
C PRO A 304 15.25 16.03 1.69
N GLN A 305 16.23 15.13 1.84
CA GLN A 305 17.33 14.97 0.89
C GLN A 305 16.90 14.48 -0.50
N LEU A 306 15.74 13.83 -0.61
CA LEU A 306 15.20 13.38 -1.89
C LEU A 306 14.28 14.44 -2.50
N ALA A 307 13.50 15.13 -1.67
CA ALA A 307 12.69 16.26 -2.08
C ALA A 307 13.51 17.44 -2.62
N GLN A 308 14.77 17.59 -2.23
CA GLN A 308 15.66 18.67 -2.70
C GLN A 308 16.49 18.31 -3.95
N ARG A 309 16.54 17.03 -4.37
CA ARG A 309 17.63 16.50 -5.21
C ARG A 309 17.41 16.54 -6.72
N THR A 310 16.26 16.97 -7.21
CA THR A 310 15.90 16.87 -8.64
C THR A 310 16.21 18.12 -9.47
N GLY A 311 16.71 19.19 -8.87
CA GLY A 311 17.18 20.37 -9.60
C GLY A 311 18.65 20.30 -10.04
N THR A 312 19.03 19.39 -10.94
CA THR A 312 20.23 19.61 -11.78
C THR A 312 19.80 20.16 -13.14
N ARG A 313 19.50 21.47 -13.19
CA ARG A 313 19.67 22.21 -14.45
C ARG A 313 21.17 22.46 -14.60
N ASP A 314 21.73 22.02 -15.72
CA ASP A 314 23.09 22.37 -16.12
C ASP A 314 23.31 23.88 -15.96
N GLU A 315 24.41 24.26 -15.29
CA GLU A 315 24.88 25.63 -15.10
C GLU A 315 25.28 26.26 -16.45
N VAL A 316 24.34 26.48 -17.38
CA VAL A 316 24.59 27.22 -18.62
C VAL A 316 23.34 28.01 -19.05
N THR A 317 22.78 28.85 -18.18
CA THR A 317 22.10 30.07 -18.64
C THR A 317 22.17 31.13 -17.54
N GLY A 318 22.98 32.16 -17.76
CA GLY A 318 23.01 33.36 -16.93
C GLY A 318 21.73 34.18 -17.08
N GLY A 319 20.68 33.74 -16.40
CA GLY A 319 19.42 34.46 -16.21
C GLY A 319 19.36 35.09 -14.82
N ASP A 320 18.71 36.25 -14.75
CA ASP A 320 18.52 37.13 -13.60
C ASP A 320 17.99 36.39 -12.35
N PRO A 321 18.58 36.57 -11.14
CA PRO A 321 18.07 35.98 -9.91
C PRO A 321 16.88 36.80 -9.41
N GLY A 322 15.70 36.54 -9.97
CA GLY A 322 14.52 37.35 -9.67
C GLY A 322 13.24 36.82 -10.30
N GLU A 323 12.92 35.55 -10.04
CA GLU A 323 11.59 34.92 -10.04
C GLU A 323 11.84 33.42 -9.83
N ASP A 324 11.89 32.99 -8.56
CA ASP A 324 12.03 31.59 -8.19
C ASP A 324 10.77 30.83 -8.65
N VAL A 325 10.79 30.35 -9.89
CA VAL A 325 9.90 29.28 -10.33
C VAL A 325 10.41 28.00 -9.66
N GLU A 326 10.07 27.81 -8.39
CA GLU A 326 10.06 26.48 -7.79
C GLU A 326 9.03 25.67 -8.60
N GLU A 327 9.49 25.03 -9.68
CA GLU A 327 8.74 23.96 -10.34
C GLU A 327 8.46 22.93 -9.24
N ASP A 328 7.17 22.78 -8.89
CA ASP A 328 6.71 21.81 -7.90
C ASP A 328 7.24 20.42 -8.27
N LEU A 329 8.16 19.88 -7.46
CA LEU A 329 8.77 18.58 -7.70
C LEU A 329 7.72 17.48 -7.87
N ALA A 330 6.58 17.57 -7.16
CA ALA A 330 5.50 16.61 -7.35
C ALA A 330 4.99 16.65 -8.80
N GLN A 331 4.86 17.84 -9.39
CA GLN A 331 4.46 18.03 -10.77
C GLN A 331 5.51 17.50 -11.76
N GLU A 332 6.81 17.75 -11.51
CA GLU A 332 7.90 17.19 -12.32
C GLU A 332 7.85 15.65 -12.34
N LEU A 333 7.66 15.02 -11.17
CA LEU A 333 7.54 13.57 -11.04
C LEU A 333 6.31 13.02 -11.76
N LEU A 334 5.17 13.72 -11.71
CA LEU A 334 3.97 13.33 -12.45
C LEU A 334 4.17 13.38 -13.96
N ASP A 335 4.84 14.41 -14.48
CA ASP A 335 5.16 14.50 -15.90
C ASP A 335 6.14 13.41 -16.34
N ARG A 336 7.17 13.12 -15.54
CA ARG A 336 8.09 12.00 -15.78
C ARG A 336 7.38 10.66 -15.76
N LEU A 337 6.49 10.43 -14.78
CA LEU A 337 5.68 9.22 -14.70
C LEU A 337 4.79 9.05 -15.93
N ALA A 338 4.11 10.12 -16.36
CA ALA A 338 3.25 10.10 -17.54
C ALA A 338 4.05 9.79 -18.83
N VAL A 339 5.25 10.35 -18.97
CA VAL A 339 6.15 10.07 -20.11
C VAL A 339 6.62 8.61 -20.08
N ALA A 340 7.07 8.11 -18.93
CA ALA A 340 7.54 6.73 -18.79
C ALA A 340 6.43 5.70 -19.05
N LEU A 341 5.17 6.02 -18.71
CA LEU A 341 4.02 5.14 -18.94
C LEU A 341 3.39 5.28 -20.32
N ALA A 342 3.77 6.26 -21.14
CA ALA A 342 3.19 6.45 -22.47
C ALA A 342 3.22 5.19 -23.36
N PRO A 343 4.31 4.38 -23.39
CA PRO A 343 4.31 3.11 -24.13
C PRO A 343 3.27 2.11 -23.62
N THR A 344 3.05 2.05 -22.31
CA THR A 344 2.05 1.16 -21.68
C THR A 344 0.65 1.52 -22.17
N PHE A 345 0.30 2.80 -22.15
CA PHE A 345 -1.03 3.26 -22.58
C PHE A 345 -1.25 3.15 -24.09
N ALA A 346 -0.17 3.06 -24.88
CA ALA A 346 -0.24 2.85 -26.32
C ALA A 346 -0.44 1.36 -26.72
N GLU A 347 -0.40 0.41 -25.79
CA GLU A 347 -0.62 -1.02 -26.07
C GLU A 347 -2.04 -1.33 -26.58
N VAL A 348 -3.01 -0.48 -26.23
CA VAL A 348 -4.43 -0.64 -26.60
C VAL A 348 -4.93 0.63 -27.27
N ALA A 349 -5.56 0.48 -28.44
CA ALA A 349 -6.10 1.62 -29.18
C ALA A 349 -7.22 2.33 -28.38
N PRO A 350 -7.30 3.68 -28.39
CA PRO A 350 -8.28 4.43 -27.60
C PRO A 350 -9.73 3.97 -27.82
N GLU A 351 -10.11 3.61 -29.04
CA GLU A 351 -11.44 3.13 -29.40
C GLU A 351 -11.80 1.75 -28.81
N ALA A 352 -10.80 0.93 -28.48
CA ALA A 352 -10.97 -0.41 -27.91
C ALA A 352 -10.79 -0.42 -26.38
N LEU A 353 -10.28 0.66 -25.80
CA LEU A 353 -9.78 0.68 -24.42
C LEU A 353 -10.87 0.38 -23.39
N ALA A 354 -12.02 1.04 -23.47
CA ALA A 354 -13.11 0.84 -22.51
C ALA A 354 -13.58 -0.62 -22.48
N GLN A 355 -13.75 -1.23 -23.66
CA GLN A 355 -14.14 -2.63 -23.78
C GLN A 355 -13.05 -3.57 -23.27
N TRP A 356 -11.79 -3.36 -23.66
CA TRP A 356 -10.65 -4.18 -23.24
C TRP A 356 -10.42 -4.13 -21.72
N TRP A 357 -10.64 -2.97 -21.10
CA TRP A 357 -10.54 -2.78 -19.66
C TRP A 357 -11.67 -3.50 -18.93
N THR A 358 -12.92 -3.28 -19.37
CA THR A 358 -14.12 -3.93 -18.82
C THR A 358 -14.02 -5.46 -18.90
N GLU A 359 -13.44 -5.99 -19.99
CA GLU A 359 -13.24 -7.43 -20.18
C GLU A 359 -12.42 -8.08 -19.06
N GLY A 360 -11.46 -7.36 -18.45
CA GLY A 360 -10.73 -7.86 -17.28
C GLY A 360 -11.65 -8.16 -16.10
N TRP A 361 -12.64 -7.29 -15.86
CA TRP A 361 -13.66 -7.48 -14.83
C TRP A 361 -14.63 -8.60 -15.19
N LEU A 362 -15.08 -8.65 -16.45
CA LEU A 362 -15.97 -9.73 -16.91
C LEU A 362 -15.31 -11.10 -16.76
N ALA A 363 -14.02 -11.22 -17.07
CA ALA A 363 -13.26 -12.46 -16.88
C ALA A 363 -13.29 -12.95 -15.42
N ARG A 364 -13.29 -12.03 -14.45
CA ARG A 364 -13.42 -12.35 -13.02
C ARG A 364 -14.84 -12.74 -12.61
N LEU A 365 -15.85 -12.12 -13.21
CA LEU A 365 -17.26 -12.35 -12.88
C LEU A 365 -17.82 -13.63 -13.50
N ARG A 366 -17.29 -14.09 -14.64
CA ARG A 366 -17.77 -15.31 -15.33
C ARG A 366 -17.75 -16.56 -14.44
N PRO A 367 -16.69 -16.88 -13.68
CA PRO A 367 -16.72 -17.99 -12.73
C PRO A 367 -17.80 -17.84 -11.66
N VAL A 368 -17.98 -16.63 -11.10
CA VAL A 368 -19.01 -16.34 -10.10
C VAL A 368 -20.41 -16.59 -10.67
N LEU A 369 -20.65 -16.15 -11.91
CA LEU A 369 -21.88 -16.40 -12.64
C LEU A 369 -22.11 -17.89 -12.87
N ALA A 370 -21.07 -18.63 -13.28
CA ALA A 370 -21.17 -20.06 -13.55
C ALA A 370 -21.50 -20.88 -12.29
N GLU A 371 -20.95 -20.49 -11.14
CA GLU A 371 -21.14 -21.21 -9.88
C GLU A 371 -22.44 -20.84 -9.16
N GLY A 372 -22.79 -19.54 -9.15
CA GLY A 372 -23.87 -19.01 -8.31
C GLY A 372 -24.96 -18.23 -9.04
N GLY A 373 -24.89 -18.14 -10.37
CA GLY A 373 -25.83 -17.39 -11.18
C GLY A 373 -25.77 -15.87 -10.97
N LEU A 374 -26.73 -15.15 -11.56
CA LEU A 374 -26.80 -13.69 -11.46
C LEU A 374 -26.87 -13.17 -10.00
N PRO A 375 -27.60 -13.80 -9.06
CA PRO A 375 -27.62 -13.34 -7.67
C PRO A 375 -26.25 -13.31 -6.99
N ALA A 376 -25.37 -14.29 -7.28
CA ALA A 376 -24.01 -14.30 -6.74
C ALA A 376 -23.15 -13.17 -7.32
N VAL A 377 -23.31 -12.87 -8.62
CA VAL A 377 -22.66 -11.71 -9.26
C VAL A 377 -23.12 -10.40 -8.62
N GLN A 378 -24.43 -10.25 -8.37
CA GLN A 378 -24.97 -9.05 -7.74
C GLN A 378 -24.48 -8.87 -6.30
N ASP A 379 -24.44 -9.95 -5.52
CA ASP A 379 -23.89 -9.93 -4.15
C ASP A 379 -22.40 -9.55 -4.15
N TRP A 380 -21.63 -10.11 -5.09
CA TRP A 380 -20.21 -9.77 -5.24
C TRP A 380 -20.02 -8.28 -5.58
N LEU A 381 -20.73 -7.77 -6.59
CA LEU A 381 -20.61 -6.39 -7.05
C LEU A 381 -21.02 -5.39 -5.95
N ALA A 382 -22.11 -5.66 -5.22
CA ALA A 382 -22.55 -4.82 -4.12
C ALA A 382 -21.50 -4.78 -2.99
N LYS A 383 -20.90 -5.92 -2.63
CA LYS A 383 -19.82 -5.99 -1.64
C LYS A 383 -18.55 -5.29 -2.09
N ALA A 384 -18.28 -5.29 -3.40
CA ALA A 384 -17.17 -4.56 -4.02
C ALA A 384 -17.45 -3.06 -4.22
N GLY A 385 -18.58 -2.55 -3.69
CA GLY A 385 -18.92 -1.12 -3.73
C GLY A 385 -19.47 -0.62 -5.07
N ALA A 386 -19.91 -1.51 -5.96
CA ALA A 386 -20.49 -1.09 -7.24
C ALA A 386 -21.76 -0.27 -7.02
N SER A 387 -21.94 0.78 -7.84
CA SER A 387 -23.26 1.40 -8.00
C SER A 387 -24.20 0.43 -8.73
N PHE A 388 -25.51 0.62 -8.55
CA PHE A 388 -26.49 -0.21 -9.25
C PHE A 388 -26.34 -0.09 -10.78
N GLY A 389 -26.18 1.12 -11.31
CA GLY A 389 -25.98 1.36 -12.74
C GLY A 389 -24.72 0.68 -13.30
N LEU A 390 -23.61 0.69 -12.55
CA LEU A 390 -22.42 -0.05 -12.96
C LEU A 390 -22.66 -1.56 -12.94
N ALA A 391 -23.28 -2.07 -11.89
CA ALA A 391 -23.60 -3.49 -11.80
C ALA A 391 -24.52 -3.94 -12.94
N HIS A 392 -25.45 -3.09 -13.35
CA HIS A 392 -26.32 -3.32 -14.51
C HIS A 392 -25.51 -3.43 -15.79
N ARG A 393 -24.67 -2.43 -16.11
CA ARG A 393 -23.80 -2.45 -17.30
C ARG A 393 -22.94 -3.71 -17.38
N LEU A 394 -22.29 -4.09 -16.29
CA LEU A 394 -21.48 -5.32 -16.24
C LEU A 394 -22.33 -6.58 -16.43
N SER A 395 -23.55 -6.60 -15.88
CA SER A 395 -24.48 -7.72 -16.04
C SER A 395 -24.98 -7.85 -17.47
N THR A 396 -25.25 -6.74 -18.16
CA THR A 396 -25.63 -6.73 -19.59
C THR A 396 -24.57 -7.41 -20.45
N HIS A 397 -23.28 -7.20 -20.15
CA HIS A 397 -22.17 -7.87 -20.85
C HIS A 397 -22.01 -9.36 -20.50
N LEU A 398 -22.51 -9.80 -19.34
CA LEU A 398 -22.45 -11.19 -18.89
C LEU A 398 -23.62 -12.03 -19.41
N THR A 399 -24.77 -11.40 -19.67
CA THR A 399 -25.96 -12.06 -20.23
C THR A 399 -25.85 -12.25 -21.73
N GLU A 400 -26.51 -13.29 -22.26
CA GLU A 400 -26.54 -13.52 -23.71
C GLU A 400 -27.22 -12.33 -24.42
N PRO A 401 -26.64 -11.81 -25.52
CA PRO A 401 -27.23 -10.69 -26.25
C PRO A 401 -28.68 -10.99 -26.67
N GLY A 402 -29.61 -10.11 -26.27
CA GLY A 402 -31.04 -10.23 -26.58
C GLY A 402 -31.83 -11.20 -25.70
N SER A 403 -31.23 -11.75 -24.63
CA SER A 403 -31.93 -12.62 -23.68
C SER A 403 -32.85 -11.86 -22.70
N LEU A 404 -32.50 -10.63 -22.35
CA LEU A 404 -33.25 -9.70 -21.52
C LEU A 404 -33.06 -8.28 -22.06
N ASP A 405 -34.09 -7.45 -22.01
CA ASP A 405 -33.91 -6.01 -22.19
C ASP A 405 -33.36 -5.33 -20.92
N ASP A 406 -32.97 -4.05 -21.03
CA ASP A 406 -32.36 -3.32 -19.92
C ASP A 406 -33.29 -3.20 -18.70
N VAL A 407 -34.61 -3.13 -18.90
CA VAL A 407 -35.60 -3.00 -17.83
C VAL A 407 -35.80 -4.36 -17.16
N GLU A 408 -35.97 -5.43 -17.94
CA GLU A 408 -36.11 -6.80 -17.44
C GLU A 408 -34.89 -7.22 -16.60
N LEU A 409 -33.68 -6.92 -17.07
CA LEU A 409 -32.46 -7.19 -16.31
C LEU A 409 -32.43 -6.39 -15.01
N ALA A 410 -32.79 -5.11 -15.04
CA ALA A 410 -32.79 -4.29 -13.84
C ALA A 410 -33.85 -4.74 -12.82
N GLU A 411 -35.04 -5.15 -13.26
CA GLU A 411 -36.07 -5.72 -12.39
C GLU A 411 -35.60 -7.03 -11.74
N LEU A 412 -34.95 -7.90 -12.52
CA LEU A 412 -34.34 -9.12 -12.01
C LEU A 412 -33.25 -8.81 -10.97
N MET A 413 -32.40 -7.82 -11.22
CA MET A 413 -31.39 -7.36 -10.26
C MET A 413 -32.04 -6.80 -8.98
N LEU A 414 -33.09 -5.98 -9.09
CA LEU A 414 -33.79 -5.41 -7.93
C LEU A 414 -34.49 -6.47 -7.06
N SER A 415 -34.71 -7.67 -7.60
CA SER A 415 -35.16 -8.83 -6.81
C SER A 415 -34.05 -9.46 -5.96
N CYS A 416 -32.77 -9.17 -6.25
CA CYS A 416 -31.64 -9.66 -5.48
C CYS A 416 -31.54 -8.95 -4.12
N PRO A 417 -31.30 -9.68 -3.00
CA PRO A 417 -31.18 -9.08 -1.67
C PRO A 417 -30.13 -7.95 -1.57
N ALA A 418 -29.06 -8.07 -2.36
CA ALA A 418 -27.97 -7.09 -2.47
C ALA A 418 -28.46 -5.66 -2.79
N TRP A 419 -29.60 -5.53 -3.49
CA TRP A 419 -30.16 -4.24 -3.94
C TRP A 419 -31.47 -3.86 -3.28
N SER A 420 -31.81 -4.52 -2.15
CA SER A 420 -33.08 -4.34 -1.44
C SER A 420 -33.36 -2.89 -1.02
N TYR A 421 -32.32 -2.11 -0.68
CA TYR A 421 -32.43 -0.69 -0.40
C TYR A 421 -32.99 0.09 -1.59
N TRP A 422 -32.37 -0.06 -2.77
CA TRP A 422 -32.80 0.63 -3.99
C TRP A 422 -34.19 0.18 -4.45
N ALA A 423 -34.49 -1.12 -4.33
CA ALA A 423 -35.82 -1.65 -4.60
C ALA A 423 -36.88 -1.00 -3.69
N GLY A 424 -36.56 -0.75 -2.42
CA GLY A 424 -37.41 0.01 -1.51
C GLY A 424 -37.65 1.44 -1.98
N ARG A 425 -36.58 2.15 -2.35
CA ARG A 425 -36.66 3.54 -2.84
C ARG A 425 -37.50 3.69 -4.09
N ILE A 426 -37.46 2.72 -5.00
CA ILE A 426 -38.32 2.70 -6.19
C ILE A 426 -39.78 2.44 -5.81
N ARG A 427 -40.07 1.46 -4.94
CA ARG A 427 -41.44 1.17 -4.48
C ARG A 427 -42.10 2.35 -3.76
N GLU A 428 -41.31 3.14 -3.05
CA GLU A 428 -41.76 4.35 -2.36
C GLU A 428 -41.95 5.56 -3.31
N GLY A 429 -41.60 5.42 -4.60
CA GLY A 429 -41.64 6.52 -5.57
C GLY A 429 -40.56 7.59 -5.32
N ALA A 430 -39.58 7.32 -4.45
CA ALA A 430 -38.52 8.25 -4.09
C ALA A 430 -37.37 8.28 -5.12
N LEU A 431 -37.31 7.29 -6.01
CA LEU A 431 -36.34 7.19 -7.10
C LEU A 431 -37.00 6.50 -8.31
N THR A 432 -36.55 6.83 -9.53
CA THR A 432 -36.96 6.14 -10.76
C THR A 432 -35.89 5.17 -11.20
N LEU A 433 -36.26 4.12 -11.95
CA LEU A 433 -35.29 3.17 -12.50
C LEU A 433 -34.28 3.87 -13.43
N GLU A 434 -34.73 4.80 -14.27
CA GLU A 434 -33.86 5.61 -15.15
C GLU A 434 -32.77 6.35 -14.36
N ARG A 435 -33.11 6.93 -13.20
CA ARG A 435 -32.16 7.61 -12.32
C ARG A 435 -31.20 6.68 -11.59
N LEU A 436 -31.53 5.40 -11.50
CA LEU A 436 -30.70 4.39 -10.85
C LEU A 436 -29.71 3.75 -11.85
N LEU A 437 -30.06 3.76 -13.14
CA LEU A 437 -29.23 3.25 -14.23
C LEU A 437 -28.24 4.28 -14.77
N GLY A 438 -28.60 5.57 -14.75
CA GLY A 438 -27.70 6.70 -15.01
C GLY A 438 -26.71 6.89 -13.88
#